data_AF-A0A6N2UEF0-F1
#
_entry.id   AF-A0A6N2UEF0-F1
#
_cell.length_a   1.000
_cell.length_b   1.000
_cell.length_c   1.000
_cell.angle_alpha   90.00
_cell.angle_beta   90.00
_cell.angle_gamma   90.00
#
_symmetry.space_group_name_H-M   'P 1'
#
loop_
_entity.id
_entity.type
_entity.pdbx_description
1 polymer ?
#
loop_
_entity_poly.entity_id
_entity_poly.type
_entity_poly.pdbx_seq_one_letter_code
_entity_poly.pdbx_strand_id
1 'polypeptide(L)'
;MKIENKEMLLYSMDKAIDEAKIATQGEDIQEVYYRVGTAVHWIVNCMDRVFECVYFSEEDKKLRFAFHAANNALKHRCDLITLHKKNHGLSFPFTLPFSLGLHYDWADISNVKLQNENQKKLYGELLEGRIITPTFEKAKEVVHFYFDKVIEDETESKSES
;
A
#
# COMPACT_ATOMS: atom_id res chain seq x y z
N MET A 1 8.15 -0.23 -23.08
CA MET A 1 8.76 0.93 -22.41
C MET A 1 9.84 0.41 -21.46
N LYS A 2 10.89 1.16 -21.14
CA LYS A 2 11.93 0.71 -20.19
C LYS A 2 11.78 1.50 -18.89
N ILE A 3 11.82 0.81 -17.75
CA ILE A 3 11.79 1.48 -16.45
C ILE A 3 13.21 1.97 -16.13
N GLU A 4 13.39 3.28 -16.08
CA GLU A 4 14.63 3.91 -15.63
C GLU A 4 14.66 4.01 -14.09
N ASN A 5 15.85 3.95 -13.50
CA ASN A 5 16.08 4.10 -12.05
C ASN A 5 15.35 3.06 -11.15
N LYS A 6 15.23 1.81 -11.62
CA LYS A 6 14.52 0.72 -10.91
C LYS A 6 14.91 0.58 -9.44
N GLU A 7 16.21 0.55 -9.15
CA GLU A 7 16.74 0.41 -7.78
C GLU A 7 16.24 1.55 -6.87
N MET A 8 16.30 2.79 -7.35
CA MET A 8 15.84 3.94 -6.58
C MET A 8 14.34 3.95 -6.38
N LEU A 9 13.55 3.45 -7.34
CA LEU A 9 12.10 3.32 -7.22
C LEU A 9 11.71 2.29 -6.15
N LEU A 10 12.29 1.09 -6.23
CA LEU A 10 12.07 0.03 -5.25
C LEU A 10 12.53 0.46 -3.85
N TYR A 11 13.71 1.05 -3.74
CA TYR A 11 14.21 1.58 -2.47
C TYR A 11 13.27 2.65 -1.88
N SER A 12 12.77 3.58 -2.71
CA SER A 12 11.87 4.64 -2.24
C SER A 12 10.54 4.09 -1.76
N MET A 13 9.97 3.12 -2.46
CA MET A 13 8.76 2.42 -2.05
C MET A 13 8.97 1.64 -0.75
N ASP A 14 10.01 0.82 -0.69
CA ASP A 14 10.31 0.00 0.48
C ASP A 14 10.52 0.86 1.72
N LYS A 15 11.32 1.93 1.59
CA LYS A 15 11.56 2.87 2.67
C LYS A 15 10.27 3.55 3.13
N ALA A 16 9.43 4.01 2.20
CA ALA A 16 8.17 4.65 2.55
C ALA A 16 7.22 3.68 3.28
N ILE A 17 7.17 2.41 2.88
CA ILE A 17 6.39 1.37 3.56
C ILE A 17 6.93 1.13 4.96
N ASP A 18 8.24 0.96 5.12
CA ASP A 18 8.85 0.69 6.42
C ASP A 18 8.65 1.86 7.40
N GLU A 19 8.81 3.10 6.94
CA GLU A 19 8.51 4.29 7.73
C GLU A 19 7.03 4.38 8.11
N ALA A 20 6.11 4.01 7.21
CA ALA A 20 4.69 3.95 7.52
C ALA A 20 4.37 2.86 8.56
N LYS A 21 5.02 1.70 8.49
CA LYS A 21 4.86 0.63 9.51
C LYS A 21 5.35 1.05 10.89
N ILE A 22 6.41 1.86 10.95
CA ILE A 22 6.89 2.41 12.22
C ILE A 22 5.89 3.44 12.75
N ALA A 23 5.43 4.35 11.88
CA ALA A 23 4.47 5.39 12.27
C ALA A 23 3.15 4.81 12.79
N THR A 24 2.64 3.72 12.18
CA THR A 24 1.40 3.05 12.62
C THR A 24 1.48 2.36 13.97
N GLN A 25 2.65 2.35 14.62
CA GLN A 25 2.81 1.90 16.02
C GLN A 25 2.64 3.04 17.03
N GLY A 26 2.64 4.30 16.57
CA GLY A 26 2.45 5.50 17.39
C GLY A 26 1.04 6.06 17.30
N GLU A 27 0.71 7.03 18.15
CA GLU A 27 -0.61 7.67 18.20
C GLU A 27 -0.65 9.02 17.45
N ASP A 28 0.46 9.43 16.83
CA ASP A 28 0.52 10.67 16.05
C ASP A 28 -0.20 10.49 14.72
N ILE A 29 -1.50 10.79 14.73
CA ILE A 29 -2.38 10.62 13.57
C ILE A 29 -1.89 11.44 12.36
N GLN A 30 -1.27 12.61 12.58
CA GLN A 30 -0.78 13.44 11.48
C GLN A 30 0.43 12.80 10.81
N GLU A 31 1.38 12.31 11.61
CA GLU A 31 2.56 11.60 11.09
C GLU A 31 2.15 10.28 10.42
N VAL A 32 1.23 9.51 11.03
CA VAL A 32 0.69 8.29 10.42
C VAL A 32 0.06 8.60 9.08
N TYR A 33 -0.78 9.63 9.01
CA TYR A 33 -1.43 10.03 7.77
C TYR A 33 -0.42 10.42 6.68
N TYR A 34 0.59 11.22 7.04
CA TYR A 34 1.66 11.61 6.11
C TYR A 34 2.44 10.40 5.58
N ARG A 35 2.86 9.49 6.47
CA ARG A 35 3.68 8.33 6.10
C ARG A 35 2.88 7.29 5.30
N VAL A 36 1.66 6.98 5.72
CA VAL A 36 0.76 6.09 4.98
C VAL A 36 0.45 6.67 3.60
N GLY A 37 0.16 7.98 3.51
CA GLY A 37 -0.09 8.61 2.22
C GLY A 37 1.12 8.60 1.29
N THR A 38 2.32 8.81 1.85
CA THR A 38 3.58 8.72 1.11
C THR A 38 3.83 7.28 0.61
N ALA A 39 3.58 6.27 1.44
CA ALA A 39 3.71 4.86 1.05
C ALA A 39 2.73 4.49 -0.07
N VAL A 40 1.45 4.84 0.06
CA VAL A 40 0.43 4.61 -0.99
C VAL A 40 0.85 5.25 -2.31
N HIS A 41 1.35 6.49 -2.25
CA HIS A 41 1.80 7.20 -3.44
C HIS A 41 2.92 6.44 -4.16
N TRP A 42 3.95 5.99 -3.42
CA TRP A 42 5.05 5.23 -4.00
C TRP A 42 4.63 3.86 -4.54
N ILE A 43 3.73 3.16 -3.85
CA ILE A 43 3.15 1.89 -4.32
C ILE A 43 2.47 2.09 -5.67
N VAL A 44 1.56 3.06 -5.78
CA VAL A 44 0.86 3.37 -7.03
C VAL A 44 1.84 3.72 -8.15
N ASN A 45 2.82 4.57 -7.83
CA ASN A 45 3.83 5.02 -8.79
C ASN A 45 4.69 3.86 -9.32
N CYS A 46 5.01 2.89 -8.47
CA CYS A 46 5.72 1.67 -8.87
C CYS A 46 4.83 0.74 -9.70
N MET A 47 3.60 0.48 -9.24
CA MET A 47 2.65 -0.38 -9.97
C MET A 47 2.35 0.13 -11.38
N ASP A 48 2.21 1.45 -11.56
CA ASP A 48 1.94 2.07 -12.85
C ASP A 48 3.07 1.85 -13.85
N ARG A 49 4.33 2.05 -13.43
CA ARG A 49 5.50 1.83 -14.29
C ARG A 49 5.66 0.39 -14.72
N VAL A 50 5.40 -0.54 -13.82
CA VAL A 50 5.48 -1.97 -14.11
C VAL A 50 4.34 -2.40 -15.03
N PHE A 51 3.13 -1.87 -14.81
CA PHE A 51 1.97 -2.16 -15.65
C PHE A 51 2.17 -1.70 -17.12
N GLU A 52 2.95 -0.65 -17.35
CA GLU A 52 3.34 -0.21 -18.70
C GLU A 52 4.32 -1.16 -19.40
N CYS A 53 4.97 -2.05 -18.65
CA CYS A 53 5.98 -2.97 -19.15
C CYS A 53 5.49 -4.42 -19.23
N VAL A 54 4.67 -4.85 -18.27
CA VAL A 54 4.23 -6.26 -18.13
C VAL A 54 2.73 -6.34 -17.90
N TYR A 55 2.11 -7.38 -18.45
CA TYR A 55 0.70 -7.69 -18.19
C TYR A 55 0.49 -8.22 -16.78
N PHE A 56 -0.31 -7.50 -16.00
CA PHE A 56 -0.72 -7.91 -14.66
C PHE A 56 -1.78 -9.01 -14.73
N SER A 57 -1.80 -9.87 -13.71
CA SER A 57 -2.95 -10.73 -13.44
C SER A 57 -4.21 -9.90 -13.17
N GLU A 58 -5.40 -10.49 -13.36
CA GLU A 58 -6.66 -9.81 -13.06
C GLU A 58 -6.79 -9.43 -11.58
N GLU A 59 -6.20 -10.20 -10.67
CA GLU A 59 -6.18 -9.90 -9.24
C GLU A 59 -5.28 -8.69 -8.93
N ASP A 60 -4.10 -8.62 -9.54
CA ASP A 60 -3.14 -7.53 -9.32
C ASP A 60 -3.61 -6.23 -9.99
N LYS A 61 -4.33 -6.32 -11.11
CA LYS A 61 -5.04 -5.17 -11.70
C LYS A 61 -6.05 -4.60 -10.71
N LYS A 62 -6.85 -5.47 -10.08
CA LYS A 62 -7.83 -5.04 -9.06
C LYS A 62 -7.14 -4.39 -7.87
N LEU A 63 -6.04 -4.97 -7.39
CA LEU A 63 -5.23 -4.41 -6.30
C LEU A 63 -4.70 -3.02 -6.66
N ARG A 64 -4.13 -2.87 -7.86
CA ARG A 64 -3.68 -1.57 -8.39
C ARG A 64 -4.81 -0.54 -8.38
N PHE A 65 -6.00 -0.89 -8.88
CA PHE A 65 -7.14 0.03 -8.88
C PHE A 65 -7.60 0.41 -7.47
N ALA A 66 -7.55 -0.51 -6.51
CA ALA A 66 -7.85 -0.23 -5.11
C ALA A 66 -6.86 0.78 -4.51
N PHE A 67 -5.56 0.64 -4.77
CA PHE A 67 -4.55 1.62 -4.32
C PHE A 67 -4.67 2.98 -5.02
N HIS A 68 -5.08 3.02 -6.29
CA HIS A 68 -5.43 4.28 -6.97
C HIS A 68 -6.60 4.99 -6.28
N ALA A 69 -7.65 4.24 -5.91
CA ALA A 69 -8.74 4.79 -5.10
C ALA A 69 -8.24 5.33 -3.76
N ALA A 70 -7.40 4.57 -3.05
CA ALA A 70 -6.82 5.00 -1.78
C ALA A 70 -6.01 6.30 -1.93
N ASN A 71 -5.12 6.37 -2.92
CA ASN A 71 -4.30 7.55 -3.21
C ASN A 71 -5.15 8.79 -3.51
N ASN A 72 -6.24 8.61 -4.27
CA ASN A 72 -7.16 9.70 -4.59
C ASN A 72 -8.01 10.10 -3.38
N ALA A 73 -8.48 9.13 -2.59
CA ALA A 73 -9.25 9.39 -1.38
C ALA A 73 -8.41 10.17 -0.35
N LEU A 74 -7.13 9.81 -0.17
CA LEU A 74 -6.21 10.54 0.70
C LEU A 74 -6.14 12.03 0.31
N LYS A 75 -6.01 12.37 -0.97
CA LYS A 75 -5.95 13.78 -1.41
C LYS A 75 -7.19 14.61 -1.03
N HIS A 76 -8.33 13.95 -0.82
CA HIS A 76 -9.60 14.63 -0.54
C HIS A 76 -10.02 14.53 0.93
N ARG A 77 -9.44 13.63 1.72
CA ARG A 77 -9.87 13.32 3.08
C ARG A 77 -8.70 12.93 3.99
N CYS A 78 -8.68 13.51 5.18
CA CYS A 78 -7.74 13.16 6.25
C CYS A 78 -8.23 12.02 7.17
N ASP A 79 -9.53 11.71 7.14
CA ASP A 79 -10.21 10.68 7.93
C ASP A 79 -10.18 9.28 7.28
N LEU A 80 -9.32 9.07 6.27
CA LEU A 80 -9.21 7.76 5.61
C LEU A 80 -8.54 6.69 6.48
N ILE A 81 -7.84 7.10 7.52
CA ILE A 81 -7.07 6.22 8.39
C ILE A 81 -7.69 6.28 9.78
N THR A 82 -8.34 5.19 10.18
CA THR A 82 -9.01 5.10 11.47
C THR A 82 -8.11 4.43 12.48
N LEU A 83 -7.88 5.11 13.60
CA LEU A 83 -7.14 4.57 14.72
C LEU A 83 -8.03 3.66 15.56
N HIS A 84 -7.64 2.38 15.70
CA HIS A 84 -8.29 1.42 16.58
C HIS A 84 -7.36 1.05 17.75
N LYS A 85 -7.77 1.46 18.96
CA LYS A 85 -7.15 1.02 20.22
C LYS A 85 -7.88 -0.21 20.75
N LYS A 86 -7.20 -1.34 20.93
CA LYS A 86 -7.75 -2.48 21.68
C LYS A 86 -7.76 -2.13 23.16
N ASN A 87 -8.95 -1.88 23.71
CA ASN A 87 -9.16 -1.75 25.15
C ASN A 87 -8.94 -3.12 25.82
N HIS A 88 -7.84 -3.29 26.53
CA HIS A 88 -7.71 -4.38 27.47
C HIS A 88 -8.43 -4.02 28.78
N GLY A 89 -9.65 -4.55 28.92
CA GLY A 89 -10.24 -4.77 30.24
C GLY A 89 -9.34 -5.73 31.03
N LEU A 90 -9.06 -5.33 32.27
CA LEU A 90 -8.39 -6.03 33.38
C LEU A 90 -8.14 -7.55 33.25
N SER A 91 -6.93 -7.92 33.68
CA SER A 91 -6.40 -9.28 34.00
C SER A 91 -5.72 -10.04 32.85
N PHE A 92 -4.41 -9.91 32.69
CA PHE A 92 -3.53 -11.05 32.39
C PHE A 92 -2.05 -10.75 32.71
N PRO A 93 -1.32 -11.60 33.47
CA PRO A 93 0.04 -11.33 33.90
C PRO A 93 1.05 -12.03 32.96
N PHE A 94 1.29 -11.48 31.77
CA PHE A 94 2.46 -11.86 30.98
C PHE A 94 3.00 -10.61 30.27
N THR A 95 4.27 -10.28 30.57
CA THR A 95 5.05 -9.29 29.82
C THR A 95 5.39 -9.86 28.45
N LEU A 96 4.53 -9.63 27.46
CA LEU A 96 4.81 -9.88 26.05
C LEU A 96 5.52 -8.66 25.44
N PRO A 97 6.68 -8.83 24.77
CA PRO A 97 7.36 -7.76 24.06
C PRO A 97 6.77 -7.63 22.66
N PHE A 98 5.55 -7.09 22.57
CA PHE A 98 4.93 -6.65 21.32
C PHE A 98 3.98 -5.52 21.67
N SER A 99 4.02 -4.40 20.94
CA SER A 99 3.13 -3.25 21.09
C SER A 99 1.70 -3.59 20.62
N LEU A 100 1.07 -4.56 21.29
CA LEU A 100 -0.21 -5.17 20.95
C LEU A 100 -1.37 -4.37 21.55
N GLY A 101 -1.60 -3.17 21.02
CA GLY A 101 -2.78 -2.38 21.40
C GLY A 101 -3.31 -1.47 20.30
N LEU A 102 -2.46 -1.08 19.36
CA LEU A 102 -2.75 -0.05 18.38
C LEU A 102 -2.69 -0.62 16.96
N HIS A 103 -3.74 -0.40 16.18
CA HIS A 103 -3.72 -0.67 14.75
C HIS A 103 -4.50 0.41 14.00
N TYR A 104 -4.17 0.55 12.73
CA TYR A 104 -4.84 1.48 11.83
C TYR A 104 -5.49 0.71 10.70
N ASP A 105 -6.75 1.03 10.45
CA ASP A 105 -7.55 0.41 9.41
C ASP A 105 -7.92 1.42 8.33
N TRP A 106 -8.13 0.90 7.12
CA TRP A 106 -8.68 1.67 6.00
C TRP A 106 -10.14 2.02 6.27
N ALA A 107 -10.45 3.31 6.33
CA ALA A 107 -11.82 3.79 6.50
C ALA A 107 -12.65 3.63 5.21
N ASP A 108 -13.97 3.62 5.40
CA ASP A 108 -14.95 3.62 4.31
C ASP A 108 -14.83 4.89 3.45
N ILE A 109 -14.81 4.70 2.13
CA ILE A 109 -14.75 5.77 1.12
C ILE A 109 -16.08 6.03 0.42
N SER A 110 -17.18 5.42 0.86
CA SER A 110 -18.51 5.54 0.25
C SER A 110 -18.96 6.99 0.07
N ASN A 111 -18.52 7.90 0.93
CA ASN A 111 -18.83 9.33 0.86
C ASN A 111 -17.86 10.17 0.03
N VAL A 112 -16.76 9.60 -0.47
CA VAL A 112 -15.80 10.32 -1.33
C VAL A 112 -16.30 10.32 -2.77
N LYS A 113 -16.33 11.51 -3.38
CA LYS A 113 -16.60 11.69 -4.82
C LYS A 113 -15.34 11.33 -5.62
N LEU A 114 -15.14 10.04 -5.85
CA LEU A 114 -14.16 9.55 -6.82
C LEU A 114 -14.78 9.58 -8.22
N GLN A 115 -14.02 9.98 -9.23
CA GLN A 115 -14.50 9.98 -10.62
C GLN A 115 -14.78 8.57 -11.17
N ASN A 116 -14.17 7.55 -10.58
CA ASN A 116 -14.25 6.18 -11.07
C ASN A 116 -14.92 5.26 -10.03
N GLU A 117 -16.19 4.96 -10.26
CA GLU A 117 -17.02 4.09 -9.41
C GLU A 117 -16.45 2.67 -9.29
N ASN A 118 -15.76 2.16 -10.32
CA ASN A 118 -15.13 0.84 -10.27
C ASN A 118 -13.95 0.80 -9.30
N GLN A 119 -13.16 1.87 -9.22
CA GLN A 119 -12.07 1.96 -8.24
C GLN A 119 -12.61 1.97 -6.81
N LYS A 120 -13.74 2.66 -6.61
CA LYS A 120 -14.42 2.74 -5.32
C LYS A 120 -14.93 1.38 -4.84
N LYS A 121 -15.56 0.62 -5.75
CA LYS A 121 -16.01 -0.75 -5.46
C LYS A 121 -14.84 -1.67 -5.08
N LEU A 122 -13.75 -1.64 -5.85
CA LEU A 122 -12.59 -2.49 -5.63
C LEU A 122 -11.83 -2.15 -4.33
N TYR A 123 -11.79 -0.87 -3.97
CA TYR A 123 -11.29 -0.48 -2.65
C TYR A 123 -12.13 -1.06 -1.52
N GLY A 124 -13.46 -0.99 -1.63
CA GLY A 124 -14.37 -1.58 -0.64
C GLY A 124 -14.15 -3.09 -0.45
N GLU A 125 -13.87 -3.82 -1.54
CA GLU A 125 -13.62 -5.26 -1.48
C GLU A 125 -12.22 -5.63 -0.93
N LEU A 126 -11.20 -4.84 -1.26
CA LEU A 126 -9.80 -5.22 -1.06
C LEU A 126 -9.08 -4.48 0.07
N LEU A 127 -9.51 -3.28 0.44
CA LEU A 127 -8.82 -2.43 1.40
C LEU A 127 -9.70 -2.05 2.59
N GLU A 128 -10.95 -1.66 2.37
CA GLU A 128 -11.85 -1.20 3.43
C GLU A 128 -11.93 -2.17 4.62
N GLY A 129 -11.79 -1.63 5.83
CA GLY A 129 -11.83 -2.40 7.08
C GLY A 129 -10.63 -3.32 7.30
N ARG A 130 -9.63 -3.31 6.42
CA ARG A 130 -8.39 -4.07 6.62
C ARG A 130 -7.33 -3.21 7.29
N ILE A 131 -6.45 -3.88 8.03
CA ILE A 131 -5.28 -3.28 8.65
C ILE A 131 -4.32 -2.81 7.55
N ILE A 132 -3.78 -1.59 7.71
CA ILE A 132 -2.90 -0.96 6.71
C ILE A 132 -1.60 -1.77 6.51
N THR A 133 -0.96 -2.21 7.60
CA THR A 133 0.35 -2.87 7.54
C THR A 133 0.37 -4.13 6.64
N PRO A 134 -0.55 -5.11 6.78
CA PRO A 134 -0.62 -6.25 5.88
C PRO A 134 -0.92 -5.88 4.42
N THR A 135 -1.73 -4.84 4.19
CA THR A 135 -2.05 -4.41 2.82
C THR A 135 -0.82 -3.86 2.09
N PHE A 136 0.07 -3.16 2.81
CA PHE A 136 1.34 -2.70 2.27
C PHE A 136 2.33 -3.83 2.00
N GLU A 137 2.35 -4.86 2.85
CA GLU A 137 3.18 -6.05 2.61
C GLU A 137 2.77 -6.78 1.33
N LYS A 138 1.47 -7.02 1.15
CA LYS A 138 0.95 -7.61 -0.07
C LYS A 138 1.29 -6.76 -1.30
N ALA A 139 1.14 -5.44 -1.20
CA ALA A 139 1.48 -4.54 -2.30
C ALA A 139 2.98 -4.57 -2.64
N LYS A 140 3.84 -4.60 -1.62
CA LYS A 140 5.29 -4.73 -1.77
C LYS A 140 5.65 -6.01 -2.51
N GLU A 141 5.13 -7.15 -2.06
CA GLU A 141 5.36 -8.45 -2.70
C GLU A 141 4.99 -8.45 -4.19
N VAL A 142 3.79 -7.91 -4.52
CA VAL A 142 3.33 -7.80 -5.90
C VAL A 142 4.26 -6.94 -6.74
N VAL A 143 4.67 -5.76 -6.22
CA VAL A 143 5.56 -4.86 -6.96
C VAL A 143 6.92 -5.52 -7.21
N HIS A 144 7.55 -6.09 -6.18
CA HIS A 144 8.85 -6.77 -6.31
C HIS A 144 8.78 -7.91 -7.34
N PHE A 145 7.76 -8.77 -7.25
CA PHE A 145 7.56 -9.88 -8.19
C PHE A 145 7.53 -9.43 -9.65
N TYR A 146 6.80 -8.37 -9.97
CA TYR A 146 6.75 -7.90 -11.35
C TYR A 146 7.99 -7.09 -11.77
N PHE A 147 8.67 -6.41 -10.84
CA PHE A 147 9.95 -5.78 -11.15
C PHE A 147 11.01 -6.82 -11.53
N ASP A 148 11.06 -7.95 -10.83
CA ASP A 148 11.96 -9.07 -11.14
C ASP A 148 11.67 -9.64 -12.53
N LYS A 149 10.38 -9.84 -12.87
CA LYS A 149 9.98 -10.26 -14.23
C LYS A 149 10.43 -9.30 -15.32
N VAL A 150 10.31 -7.98 -15.10
CA VAL A 150 10.80 -6.98 -16.06
C VAL A 150 12.31 -7.11 -16.26
N ILE A 151 13.05 -7.46 -15.21
CA ILE A 151 14.51 -7.64 -15.28
C ILE A 151 14.85 -8.90 -16.09
N GLU A 152 14.16 -10.01 -15.86
CA GLU A 152 14.32 -11.27 -16.60
C GLU A 152 14.11 -11.06 -18.11
N ASP A 153 12.98 -10.45 -18.51
CA ASP A 153 12.66 -10.15 -19.91
C ASP A 153 13.71 -9.25 -20.58
N GLU A 154 14.28 -8.28 -19.84
CA GLU A 154 15.35 -7.39 -20.33
C GLU A 154 16.71 -8.08 -20.47
N THR A 155 16.96 -9.15 -19.71
CA THR A 155 18.20 -9.94 -19.81
C THR A 155 18.14 -10.94 -20.96
N GLU A 156 17.00 -11.61 -21.17
CA GLU A 156 16.82 -12.55 -22.28
C GLU A 156 16.95 -11.86 -23.64
N SER A 157 16.27 -10.71 -23.81
CA SER A 157 16.34 -9.91 -25.04
C SER A 157 17.74 -9.40 -25.42
N LYS A 158 18.64 -9.22 -24.44
CA LYS A 158 20.05 -8.84 -24.68
C LYS A 158 20.96 -10.03 -25.01
N SER A 159 20.54 -11.25 -24.69
CA SER A 159 21.33 -12.46 -24.98
C SER A 159 21.09 -13.01 -26.40
N GLU A 160 19.98 -12.58 -27.03
CA GLU A 160 19.59 -12.95 -28.39
C GLU A 160 20.02 -11.91 -29.45
N SER A 161 20.72 -10.84 -29.05
CA SER A 161 21.24 -9.77 -29.92
C SER A 161 22.76 -9.73 -29.98
#